data_AF-A0A849FYR2-F1
#
_entry.id   AF-A0A849FYR2-F1
#
_cell.length_a   1.000
_cell.length_b   1.000
_cell.length_c   1.000
_cell.angle_alpha   90.00
_cell.angle_beta   90.00
_cell.angle_gamma   90.00
#
_symmetry.space_group_name_H-M   'P 1'
#
loop_
_entity.id
_entity.type
_entity.pdbx_description
1 polymer ?
#
loop_
_entity_poly.entity_id
_entity_poly.type
_entity_poly.pdbx_seq_one_letter_code
_entity_poly.pdbx_strand_id
1 'polypeptide(L)' 'MSLKEKIEELADAIWPKVRSVRRYIHAHPELSFQEHRTMAFISQQLTEEGIEHRTGVADTGIVADIFGAKTGKVV' A
#
# COMPACT_ATOMS: atom_id res chain seq x y z
N MET A 1 9.24 -18.02 18.28
CA MET A 1 8.85 -17.64 16.91
C MET A 1 9.98 -16.83 16.29
N SER A 2 10.50 -17.26 15.16
CA SER A 2 11.43 -16.47 14.35
C SER A 2 10.72 -15.24 13.78
N LEU A 3 11.48 -14.22 13.40
CA LEU A 3 10.91 -13.03 12.75
C LEU A 3 10.14 -13.41 11.46
N LYS A 4 10.65 -14.39 10.72
CA LYS A 4 10.00 -14.92 9.52
C LYS A 4 8.62 -15.49 9.83
N GLU A 5 8.52 -16.37 10.81
CA GLU A 5 7.26 -17.00 11.22
C GLU A 5 6.23 -15.95 11.67
N LYS A 6 6.67 -14.91 12.38
CA LYS A 6 5.79 -13.80 12.79
C LYS A 6 5.28 -12.99 11.59
N ILE A 7 6.13 -12.77 10.58
CA ILE A 7 5.72 -12.06 9.35
C ILE A 7 4.71 -12.92 8.57
N GLU A 8 4.94 -14.23 8.47
CA GLU A 8 4.01 -15.17 7.82
C GLU A 8 2.64 -15.14 8.51
N GLU A 9 2.60 -15.22 9.85
CA GLU A 9 1.35 -15.14 10.62
C GLU A 9 0.60 -13.81 10.38
N LEU A 10 1.31 -12.67 10.41
CA LEU A 10 0.71 -11.36 10.16
C LEU A 10 0.22 -11.23 8.70
N ALA A 11 0.97 -11.78 7.74
CA ALA A 11 0.59 -11.77 6.33
C ALA A 11 -0.70 -12.57 6.09
N ASP A 12 -0.82 -13.74 6.71
CA ASP A 12 -2.03 -14.57 6.65
C ASP A 12 -3.23 -13.85 7.28
N ALA A 13 -3.02 -13.16 8.41
CA ALA A 13 -4.07 -12.39 9.07
C ALA A 13 -4.62 -11.25 8.20
N ILE A 14 -3.76 -10.56 7.41
CA ILE A 14 -4.19 -9.46 6.53
C ILE A 14 -4.66 -9.92 5.14
N TRP A 15 -4.47 -11.19 4.79
CA TRP A 15 -4.79 -11.72 3.46
C TRP A 15 -6.21 -11.39 2.96
N PRO A 16 -7.28 -11.47 3.80
CA PRO A 16 -8.62 -11.08 3.36
C PRO A 16 -8.71 -9.63 2.83
N LYS A 17 -7.99 -8.70 3.47
CA LYS A 17 -7.93 -7.28 3.07
C LYS A 17 -7.13 -7.10 1.78
N VAL A 18 -5.98 -7.76 1.65
CA VAL A 18 -5.19 -7.71 0.41
C VAL A 18 -6.00 -8.24 -0.78
N ARG A 19 -6.75 -9.33 -0.56
CA ARG A 19 -7.63 -9.91 -1.57
C ARG A 19 -8.77 -8.96 -1.95
N SER A 20 -9.37 -8.22 -1.02
CA SER A 20 -10.43 -7.24 -1.34
C SER A 20 -9.88 -6.05 -2.13
N VAL A 21 -8.70 -5.54 -1.76
CA VAL A 21 -7.97 -4.49 -2.51
C VAL A 21 -7.76 -4.95 -3.96
N ARG A 22 -7.22 -6.16 -4.17
CA ARG A 22 -7.01 -6.71 -5.52
C ARG A 22 -8.31 -6.82 -6.31
N ARG A 23 -9.40 -7.25 -5.69
CA ARG A 23 -10.73 -7.34 -6.36
C ARG A 23 -11.27 -5.98 -6.74
N TYR A 24 -11.12 -4.97 -5.88
CA TYR A 24 -11.54 -3.61 -6.17
C TYR A 24 -10.79 -3.04 -7.37
N ILE A 25 -9.46 -3.09 -7.35
CA ILE A 25 -8.62 -2.56 -8.46
C ILE A 25 -8.93 -3.31 -9.76
N HIS A 26 -9.10 -4.63 -9.72
CA HIS A 26 -9.43 -5.42 -10.91
C HIS A 26 -10.83 -5.11 -11.47
N ALA A 27 -11.78 -4.73 -10.63
CA ALA A 27 -13.12 -4.32 -11.06
C ALA A 27 -13.17 -2.88 -11.60
N HIS A 28 -12.17 -2.06 -11.30
CA HIS A 28 -12.08 -0.65 -11.70
C HIS A 28 -10.76 -0.36 -12.42
N PRO A 29 -10.51 -0.98 -13.59
CA PRO A 29 -9.29 -0.73 -14.34
C PRO A 29 -9.24 0.72 -14.85
N GLU A 30 -8.06 1.32 -14.81
CA GLU A 30 -7.75 2.62 -15.40
C GLU A 30 -6.60 2.48 -16.40
N LEU A 31 -6.56 3.39 -17.37
CA LEU A 31 -5.51 3.42 -18.39
C LEU A 31 -4.23 4.03 -17.83
N SER A 32 -3.11 3.75 -18.52
CA SER A 32 -1.84 4.40 -18.26
C SER A 32 -1.99 5.92 -18.24
N PHE A 33 -1.44 6.56 -17.20
CA PHE A 33 -1.49 8.02 -16.97
C PHE A 33 -2.88 8.58 -16.65
N GLN A 34 -3.85 7.72 -16.31
CA GLN A 34 -5.21 8.13 -15.95
C GLN A 34 -5.69 7.45 -14.65
N GLU A 35 -4.77 6.91 -13.86
CA GLU A 35 -5.05 6.13 -12.65
C GLU A 35 -5.48 6.98 -11.44
N HIS A 36 -6.26 8.05 -11.67
CA HIS A 36 -6.64 9.01 -10.63
C HIS A 36 -7.50 8.37 -9.53
N ARG A 37 -8.43 7.47 -9.88
CA ARG A 37 -9.27 6.78 -8.87
C ARG A 37 -8.47 5.72 -8.12
N THR A 38 -7.56 5.04 -8.81
CA THR A 38 -6.65 4.06 -8.21
C THR A 38 -5.74 4.76 -7.21
N MET A 39 -5.13 5.89 -7.57
CA MET A 39 -4.33 6.72 -6.66
C MET A 39 -5.13 7.15 -5.44
N ALA A 40 -6.35 7.68 -5.63
CA ALA A 40 -7.22 8.10 -4.54
C ALA A 40 -7.59 6.93 -3.60
N PHE A 41 -7.88 5.76 -4.16
CA PHE A 41 -8.18 4.55 -3.40
C PHE A 41 -6.99 4.12 -2.53
N ILE A 42 -5.76 4.08 -3.08
CA ILE A 42 -4.57 3.71 -2.30
C ILE A 42 -4.27 4.77 -1.23
N SER A 43 -4.42 6.06 -1.55
CA SER A 43 -4.25 7.16 -0.59
C SER A 43 -5.21 7.03 0.59
N GLN A 44 -6.48 6.68 0.33
CA GLN A 44 -7.44 6.40 1.39
C GLN A 44 -7.00 5.23 2.27
N GLN A 45 -6.56 4.10 1.67
CA GLN A 45 -6.10 2.94 2.43
C GLN A 45 -4.89 3.27 3.31
N LEU A 46 -3.93 4.05 2.81
CA LEU A 46 -2.76 4.49 3.59
C LEU A 46 -3.16 5.43 4.73
N THR A 47 -4.14 6.31 4.49
CA THR A 47 -4.70 7.21 5.51
C THR A 47 -5.35 6.43 6.65
N GLU A 48 -6.15 5.40 6.32
CA GLU A 48 -6.80 4.51 7.30
C GLU A 48 -5.78 3.75 8.17
N GLU A 49 -4.62 3.41 7.61
CA GLU A 49 -3.50 2.75 8.31
C GLU A 49 -2.57 3.72 9.04
N GLY A 50 -2.82 5.04 8.96
CA GLY A 50 -1.99 6.06 9.59
C GLY A 50 -0.60 6.22 8.97
N ILE A 51 -0.44 5.84 7.70
CA ILE A 51 0.83 5.94 6.96
C ILE A 51 0.89 7.28 6.24
N GLU A 52 1.91 8.08 6.57
CA GLU A 52 2.19 9.33 5.89
C GLU A 52 2.63 9.07 4.44
N HIS A 53 2.01 9.79 3.50
CA HIS A 53 2.26 9.62 2.08
C HIS A 53 1.96 10.90 1.29
N ARG A 54 2.50 10.96 0.07
CA ARG A 54 2.33 12.06 -0.89
C ARG A 54 1.68 11.52 -2.16
N THR A 55 0.65 12.18 -2.64
CA THR A 55 -0.04 11.89 -3.91
C THR A 55 0.35 12.89 -5.00
N GLY A 56 -0.01 12.63 -6.26
CA GLY A 56 0.26 13.53 -7.38
C GLY A 56 1.71 13.51 -7.86
N VAL A 57 2.50 12.50 -7.47
CA VAL A 57 3.88 12.36 -7.92
C VAL A 57 3.87 11.92 -9.39
N ALA A 58 4.34 12.77 -10.29
CA ALA A 58 4.17 12.54 -11.73
C ALA A 58 2.70 12.31 -12.13
N ASP A 59 1.80 13.16 -11.62
CA ASP A 59 0.34 13.18 -11.86
C ASP A 59 -0.46 12.10 -11.12
N THR A 60 -0.23 10.81 -11.37
CA THR A 60 -1.00 9.71 -10.76
C THR A 60 -0.21 8.87 -9.74
N GLY A 61 1.07 9.18 -9.52
CA GLY A 61 1.93 8.45 -8.60
C GLY A 61 1.72 8.81 -7.13
N ILE A 62 2.09 7.86 -6.27
CA ILE A 62 2.01 7.96 -4.82
C ILE A 62 3.32 7.46 -4.19
N VAL A 63 3.80 8.15 -3.16
CA VAL A 63 5.03 7.77 -2.42
C VAL A 63 4.72 7.77 -0.93
N ALA A 64 5.00 6.66 -0.26
CA ALA A 64 4.84 6.49 1.18
C ALA A 64 6.15 6.00 1.79
N ASP A 65 6.57 6.60 2.89
CA ASP A 65 7.84 6.32 3.56
C ASP A 65 7.56 5.67 4.93
N ILE A 66 8.13 4.49 5.19
CA ILE A 66 8.01 3.79 6.48
C ILE A 66 9.36 3.85 7.21
N PHE A 67 9.43 4.64 8.27
CA PHE A 67 10.67 4.84 9.02
C PHE A 67 10.86 3.78 10.09
N GLY A 68 11.97 3.04 10.01
CA GLY A 68 12.43 2.15 11.08
C GLY A 68 13.12 2.91 12.20
N ALA A 69 13.16 2.32 13.40
CA ALA A 69 13.77 2.95 14.58
C ALA A 69 15.32 2.99 14.55
N LYS A 70 15.95 2.29 13.62
CA LYS A 70 17.41 2.18 13.51
C LYS A 70 17.87 2.65 12.14
N THR A 71 19.05 3.27 12.09
CA THR A 71 19.73 3.55 10.83
C THR A 71 20.03 2.24 10.11
N GLY A 72 19.68 2.16 8.84
CA GLY A 72 19.83 0.96 8.04
C GLY A 72 19.71 1.27 6.55
N LYS A 73 19.70 0.22 5.74
CA LYS A 73 19.46 0.36 4.30
C LYS A 73 17.98 0.67 4.06
N VAL A 74 17.72 1.54 3.08
CA VAL A 74 16.40 1.71 2.48
C VAL A 74 16.23 0.60 1.44
N VAL A 75 15.08 -0.07 1.44
CA VAL A 75 14.74 -1.21 0.57
C VAL A 75 13.60 -0.81 -0.35
#